data_AF-A0A1E5IVJ1-F1
#
_entry.id   AF-A0A1E5IVJ1-F1
#
_cell.length_a   1.000
_cell.length_b   1.000
_cell.length_c   1.000
_cell.angle_alpha   90.00
_cell.angle_beta   90.00
_cell.angle_gamma   90.00
#
_symmetry.space_group_name_H-M   'P 1'
#
loop_
_entity.id
_entity.type
_entity.pdbx_description
1 polymer ?
#
loop_
_entity_poly.entity_id
_entity_poly.type
_entity_poly.pdbx_seq_one_letter_code
_entity_poly.pdbx_strand_id
1 'polypeptide(L)'
;MNEEFNGEELPSEFRLSKSKIMYIEDKSGGLEGLARIGRVYLSKTGKTLYYQGRKFQSLKGSGYKANYYEVDSGDHYWISGPRKDQSDRLYGGNRGVEIDEDIKNEYLRSINT
;
A
#
# COMPACT_ATOMS: atom_id res chain seq x y z
N MET A 1 -17.16 -20.64 0.23
CA MET A 1 -16.00 -21.54 0.28
C MET A 1 -14.91 -20.76 0.96
N ASN A 2 -14.77 -20.94 2.26
CA ASN A 2 -13.68 -20.35 3.03
C ASN A 2 -12.74 -21.51 3.32
N GLU A 3 -11.64 -21.58 2.57
CA GLU A 3 -10.58 -22.53 2.86
C GLU A 3 -9.95 -22.15 4.21
N GLU A 4 -10.07 -23.07 5.16
CA GLU A 4 -9.36 -23.03 6.43
C GLU A 4 -7.85 -23.13 6.13
N PHE A 5 -7.11 -22.03 6.36
CA PHE A 5 -5.65 -22.06 6.30
C PHE A 5 -5.13 -22.86 7.50
N ASN A 6 -4.76 -24.09 7.18
CA ASN A 6 -4.42 -25.18 8.08
C ASN A 6 -3.01 -24.96 8.67
N GLY A 7 -2.89 -24.17 9.75
CA GLY A 7 -1.74 -24.18 10.65
C GLY A 7 -0.35 -23.77 10.10
N GLU A 8 -0.24 -23.32 8.85
CA GLU A 8 1.01 -22.78 8.33
C GLU A 8 1.24 -21.36 8.86
N GLU A 9 2.37 -21.17 9.55
CA GLU A 9 2.81 -19.85 9.97
C GLU A 9 2.97 -18.98 8.71
N LEU A 10 2.26 -17.85 8.63
CA LEU A 10 2.39 -16.90 7.53
C LEU A 10 3.89 -16.65 7.27
N PRO A 11 4.35 -16.64 5.99
CA PRO A 11 5.76 -16.43 5.68
C PRO A 11 6.31 -15.25 6.48
N SER A 12 7.56 -15.32 6.94
CA SER A 12 8.12 -14.34 7.88
C SER A 12 8.04 -12.87 7.41
N GLU A 13 7.78 -12.65 6.12
CA GLU A 13 7.49 -11.36 5.51
C GLU A 13 6.11 -10.78 5.88
N PHE A 14 5.11 -11.61 6.20
CA PHE A 14 3.73 -11.21 6.53
C PHE A 14 3.50 -11.08 8.04
N ARG A 15 4.50 -10.59 8.77
CA ARG A 15 4.38 -10.34 10.22
C ARG A 15 3.81 -8.94 10.45
N LEU A 16 2.83 -8.82 11.36
CA LEU A 16 2.25 -7.52 11.74
C LEU A 16 3.31 -6.52 12.22
N SER A 17 4.36 -6.99 12.92
CA SER A 17 5.50 -6.16 13.35
C SER A 17 6.35 -5.59 12.21
N LYS A 18 6.17 -6.09 10.98
CA LYS A 18 6.78 -5.60 9.74
C LYS A 18 5.73 -5.10 8.74
N SER A 19 4.56 -4.73 9.23
CA SER A 19 3.51 -4.14 8.41
C SER A 19 3.42 -2.63 8.60
N LYS A 20 2.86 -1.94 7.61
CA LYS A 20 2.52 -0.52 7.69
C LYS A 20 1.18 -0.27 7.01
N ILE A 21 0.39 0.65 7.55
CA ILE A 21 -0.73 1.23 6.80
C ILE A 21 -0.13 2.24 5.82
N MET A 22 -0.43 2.09 4.53
CA MET A 22 0.11 2.92 3.46
C MET A 22 -0.99 3.37 2.51
N TYR A 23 -0.82 4.56 1.94
CA TYR A 23 -1.52 5.02 0.76
C TYR A 23 -0.87 4.40 -0.48
N ILE A 24 -1.68 3.88 -1.40
CA ILE A 24 -1.28 3.13 -2.59
C ILE A 24 -2.12 3.65 -3.75
N GLU A 25 -1.49 4.30 -4.72
CA GLU A 25 -2.16 4.85 -5.90
C GLU A 25 -1.57 4.25 -7.18
N ASP A 26 -2.45 3.73 -8.02
CA ASP A 26 -2.11 3.23 -9.34
C ASP A 26 -1.85 4.40 -10.31
N LYS A 27 -0.69 4.42 -10.97
CA LYS A 27 -0.30 5.47 -11.93
C LYS A 27 -0.29 4.96 -13.38
N SER A 28 -0.65 3.69 -13.63
CA SER A 28 -0.69 3.11 -14.98
C SER A 28 -1.67 3.85 -15.90
N GLY A 29 -2.80 4.29 -15.34
CA GLY A 29 -3.84 5.04 -16.05
C GLY A 29 -3.64 6.57 -16.12
N GLY A 30 -2.58 7.12 -15.53
CA GLY A 30 -2.27 8.56 -15.56
C GLY A 30 -1.98 9.21 -14.20
N LEU A 31 -2.24 10.52 -14.10
CA LEU A 31 -1.86 11.33 -12.94
C LEU A 31 -2.80 11.22 -11.74
N GLU A 32 -4.04 10.78 -11.93
CA GLU A 32 -5.02 10.54 -10.87
C GLU A 32 -5.61 9.15 -11.07
N GLY A 33 -5.06 8.17 -10.35
CA GLY A 33 -5.56 6.81 -10.45
C GLY A 33 -6.42 6.38 -9.27
N LEU A 34 -6.83 5.11 -9.35
CA LEU A 34 -7.44 4.42 -8.24
C LEU A 34 -6.45 4.38 -7.08
N ALA A 35 -6.95 4.68 -5.90
CA ALA A 35 -6.13 4.82 -4.71
C ALA A 35 -6.79 4.11 -3.54
N ARG A 36 -5.94 3.54 -2.69
CA ARG A 36 -6.38 2.77 -1.53
C ARG A 36 -5.45 3.02 -0.35
N ILE A 37 -6.01 2.96 0.85
CA ILE A 37 -5.27 2.90 2.10
C ILE A 37 -5.37 1.47 2.62
N GLY A 38 -4.23 0.80 2.73
CA GLY A 38 -4.18 -0.62 3.04
C GLY A 38 -2.96 -1.02 3.83
N ARG A 39 -3.00 -2.21 4.42
CA ARG A 39 -1.85 -2.80 5.12
C ARG A 39 -0.88 -3.40 4.12
N VAL A 40 0.32 -2.85 4.05
CA VAL A 40 1.42 -3.46 3.31
C VAL A 40 2.34 -4.22 4.26
N TYR A 41 3.00 -5.23 3.73
CA TYR A 41 4.01 -6.01 4.43
C TYR A 41 5.38 -5.77 3.82
N LEU A 42 6.39 -5.58 4.67
CA LEU A 42 7.76 -5.29 4.26
C LEU A 42 8.58 -6.58 4.22
N SER A 43 9.30 -6.78 3.11
CA SER A 43 10.41 -7.75 3.07
C SER A 43 11.43 -7.51 4.19
N LYS A 44 12.29 -8.51 4.45
CA LYS A 44 13.33 -8.41 5.51
C LYS A 44 14.19 -7.15 5.42
N THR A 45 14.50 -6.68 4.22
CA THR A 45 15.32 -5.48 3.96
C THR A 45 14.49 -4.20 3.80
N GLY A 46 13.16 -4.29 3.79
CA GLY A 46 12.26 -3.17 3.52
C GLY A 46 12.24 -2.69 2.06
N LYS A 47 12.98 -3.34 1.15
CA LYS A 47 13.10 -2.93 -0.26
C LYS A 47 11.91 -3.31 -1.13
N THR A 48 11.17 -4.34 -0.69
CA THR A 48 9.98 -4.86 -1.34
C THR A 48 8.77 -4.72 -0.41
N LEU A 49 7.64 -4.34 -0.99
CA LEU A 49 6.33 -4.31 -0.36
C LEU A 49 5.44 -5.41 -0.93
N TYR A 50 4.59 -5.98 -0.08
CA TYR A 50 3.55 -6.93 -0.47
C TYR A 50 2.19 -6.38 -0.07
N TYR A 51 1.24 -6.43 -1.01
CA TYR A 51 -0.11 -5.93 -0.79
C TYR A 51 -1.11 -6.65 -1.69
N GLN A 52 -2.17 -7.24 -1.10
CA GLN A 52 -3.22 -7.98 -1.82
C GLN A 52 -2.68 -8.98 -2.86
N GLY A 53 -1.68 -9.78 -2.48
CA GLY A 53 -1.04 -10.76 -3.37
C GLY A 53 -0.08 -10.18 -4.42
N ARG A 54 0.05 -8.84 -4.50
CA ARG A 54 0.96 -8.16 -5.43
C ARG A 54 2.28 -7.80 -4.77
N LYS A 55 3.31 -7.63 -5.59
CA LYS A 55 4.68 -7.32 -5.14
C LYS A 55 5.15 -6.01 -5.74
N PHE A 56 5.67 -5.12 -4.91
CA PHE A 56 6.12 -3.81 -5.36
C PHE A 56 7.59 -3.61 -5.02
N GLN A 57 8.33 -3.04 -5.97
CA GLN A 57 9.73 -2.66 -5.79
C GLN A 57 9.92 -1.17 -6.00
N SER A 58 10.78 -0.57 -5.18
CA SER A 58 11.07 0.85 -5.28
C SER A 58 11.78 1.17 -6.60
N LEU A 59 11.33 2.25 -7.25
CA LEU A 59 11.99 2.87 -8.38
C LEU A 59 13.27 3.64 -7.98
N LYS A 60 13.68 3.64 -6.71
CA LYS A 60 14.91 4.30 -6.22
C LYS A 60 15.06 5.76 -6.66
N GLY A 61 13.94 6.48 -6.82
CA GLY A 61 13.92 7.87 -7.25
C GLY A 61 14.05 8.09 -8.77
N SER A 62 14.10 7.03 -9.60
CA SER A 62 14.11 7.16 -11.06
C SER A 62 12.71 7.24 -11.69
N GLY A 63 11.65 7.18 -10.88
CA GLY A 63 10.27 7.27 -11.35
C GLY A 63 9.82 8.70 -11.61
N TYR A 64 8.98 8.90 -12.63
CA TYR A 64 8.30 10.17 -12.88
C TYR A 64 6.89 10.11 -12.29
N LYS A 65 6.65 10.86 -11.20
CA LYS A 65 5.35 10.89 -10.46
C LYS A 65 4.86 9.53 -9.97
N ALA A 66 5.80 8.59 -9.81
CA ALA A 66 5.65 7.26 -9.24
C ALA A 66 6.93 6.94 -8.46
N ASN A 67 6.86 6.08 -7.46
CA ASN A 67 8.02 5.69 -6.64
C ASN A 67 8.17 4.16 -6.46
N TYR A 68 7.20 3.38 -6.92
CA TYR A 68 7.26 1.92 -7.02
C TYR A 68 6.76 1.45 -8.38
N TYR A 69 7.13 0.22 -8.74
CA TYR A 69 6.46 -0.55 -9.79
C TYR A 69 5.99 -1.89 -9.21
N GLU A 70 4.87 -2.39 -9.72
CA GLU A 70 4.39 -3.75 -9.46
C GLU A 70 5.21 -4.72 -10.31
N VAL A 71 5.70 -5.81 -9.70
CA VAL A 71 6.74 -6.65 -10.28
C VAL A 71 6.24 -7.48 -11.46
N ASP A 72 4.98 -7.93 -11.42
CA ASP A 72 4.45 -8.85 -12.42
C ASP A 72 3.93 -8.10 -13.66
N SER A 73 3.25 -6.96 -13.49
CA SER A 73 2.73 -6.14 -14.59
C SER A 73 3.69 -5.06 -15.08
N GLY A 74 4.61 -4.61 -14.22
CA GLY A 74 5.45 -3.44 -14.50
C GLY A 74 4.73 -2.10 -14.31
N ASP A 75 3.47 -2.11 -13.85
CA ASP A 75 2.69 -0.89 -13.65
C ASP A 75 3.30 -0.02 -12.56
N HIS A 76 3.23 1.29 -12.77
CA HIS A 76 3.80 2.27 -11.85
C HIS A 76 2.82 2.67 -10.77
N TYR A 77 3.33 2.85 -9.56
CA TYR A 77 2.56 3.19 -8.37
C TYR A 77 3.20 4.34 -7.59
N TRP A 78 2.35 5.12 -6.94
CA TRP A 78 2.73 6.00 -5.85
C TRP A 78 2.35 5.37 -4.51
N ILE A 79 3.33 5.06 -3.67
CA ILE A 79 3.11 4.44 -2.36
C ILE A 79 3.80 5.27 -1.28
N SER A 80 3.03 5.72 -0.29
CA SER A 80 3.51 6.56 0.82
C SER A 80 2.77 6.25 2.12
N GLY A 81 3.25 6.77 3.24
CA GLY A 81 2.44 6.77 4.47
C GLY A 81 1.20 7.66 4.26
N PRO A 82 0.02 7.30 4.81
CA PRO A 82 -1.16 8.14 4.73
C PRO A 82 -0.91 9.44 5.49
N ARG A 83 -1.40 10.55 4.94
CA ARG A 83 -1.32 11.86 5.58
C ARG A 83 -2.43 12.03 6.60
N LYS A 84 -2.12 12.74 7.69
CA LYS A 84 -3.11 13.08 8.73
C LYS A 84 -4.22 14.02 8.22
N ASP A 85 -3.87 14.93 7.31
CA ASP A 85 -4.83 15.83 6.67
C ASP A 85 -5.60 15.16 5.51
N GLN A 86 -5.37 13.86 5.28
CA GLN A 86 -6.01 13.06 4.23
C GLN A 86 -5.81 13.62 2.81
N SER A 87 -4.78 14.43 2.58
CA SER A 87 -4.51 15.05 1.28
C SER A 87 -3.44 14.28 0.51
N ASP A 88 -3.61 12.96 0.40
CA ASP A 88 -2.60 12.01 -0.09
C ASP A 88 -2.31 12.12 -1.60
N ARG A 89 -3.29 12.56 -2.39
CA ARG A 89 -3.13 12.71 -3.85
C ARG A 89 -2.11 13.80 -4.21
N LEU A 90 -1.54 13.70 -5.41
CA LEU A 90 -0.57 14.67 -5.94
C LEU A 90 -1.08 16.12 -5.94
N TYR A 91 -2.36 16.32 -6.29
CA TYR A 91 -3.03 17.63 -6.28
C TYR A 91 -3.89 17.85 -5.02
N GLY A 92 -3.73 17.00 -4.02
CA GLY A 92 -4.44 17.04 -2.76
C GLY A 92 -5.81 16.35 -2.78
N GLY A 93 -6.34 16.15 -1.58
CA GLY A 93 -7.61 15.48 -1.31
C GLY A 93 -7.53 13.95 -1.28
N ASN A 94 -8.67 13.34 -0.92
CA ASN A 94 -8.87 11.90 -0.74
C ASN A 94 -10.05 11.35 -1.59
N ARG A 95 -10.52 12.10 -2.60
CA ARG A 95 -11.70 11.70 -3.37
C ARG A 95 -11.49 10.32 -4.00
N GLY A 96 -12.41 9.40 -3.75
CA GLY A 96 -12.36 8.03 -4.27
C GLY A 96 -11.22 7.18 -3.73
N VAL A 97 -10.57 7.58 -2.64
CA VAL A 97 -9.61 6.73 -1.93
C VAL A 97 -10.40 5.72 -1.10
N GLU A 98 -10.21 4.44 -1.37
CA GLU A 98 -10.83 3.35 -0.61
C GLU A 98 -9.96 3.00 0.60
N ILE A 99 -10.58 2.57 1.70
CA ILE A 99 -9.86 2.15 2.91
C ILE A 99 -10.16 0.67 3.12
N ASP A 100 -9.13 -0.15 3.26
CA ASP A 100 -9.32 -1.57 3.56
C ASP A 100 -10.03 -1.74 4.91
N GLU A 101 -11.06 -2.59 4.94
CA GLU A 101 -11.94 -2.72 6.11
C GLU A 101 -11.19 -3.26 7.35
N ASP A 102 -10.16 -4.09 7.16
CA ASP A 102 -9.34 -4.65 8.24
C ASP A 102 -8.49 -3.61 8.97
N ILE A 103 -8.14 -2.50 8.31
CA ILE A 103 -7.31 -1.43 8.90
C ILE A 103 -8.08 -0.16 9.25
N LYS A 104 -9.35 -0.05 8.88
CA LYS A 104 -10.15 1.17 9.00
C LYS A 104 -10.09 1.80 10.39
N ASN A 105 -10.28 1.01 11.44
CA ASN A 105 -10.22 1.50 12.82
C ASN A 105 -8.83 1.97 13.25
N GLU A 106 -7.78 1.27 12.84
CA GLU A 106 -6.39 1.65 13.15
C GLU A 106 -6.00 2.93 12.41
N TYR A 107 -6.37 3.03 11.12
CA TYR A 107 -6.16 4.21 10.31
C TYR A 107 -6.87 5.44 10.90
N LEU A 108 -8.16 5.33 11.24
CA LEU A 108 -8.93 6.43 11.82
C LEU A 108 -8.32 6.93 13.14
N ARG A 109 -7.78 6.04 13.98
CA ARG A 109 -7.08 6.46 15.20
C ARG A 109 -5.80 7.24 14.87
N SER A 110 -5.06 6.80 13.85
CA SER A 110 -3.77 7.41 13.48
C SER A 110 -3.89 8.86 12.99
N ILE A 111 -5.00 9.23 12.36
CA ILE A 111 -5.24 10.58 11.83
C ILE A 111 -5.95 11.52 12.82
N ASN A 112 -6.60 10.97 13.84
CA ASN A 112 -7.29 11.74 14.89
C ASN A 112 -6.41 12.01 16.13
N THR A 113 -5.09 11.82 16.01
CA THR A 113 -4.10 12.08 17.07
C THR A 113 -3.23 13.28 16.71
#